data_AF-A0A7C7IS15-F1
#
_entry.id   AF-A0A7C7IS15-F1
#
_cell.length_a   1.000
_cell.length_b   1.000
_cell.length_c   1.000
_cell.angle_alpha   90.00
_cell.angle_beta   90.00
_cell.angle_gamma   90.00
#
_symmetry.space_group_name_H-M   'P 1'
#
loop_
_entity.id
_entity.type
_entity.pdbx_description
1 polymer ?
#
loop_
_entity_poly.entity_id
_entity_poly.type
_entity_poly.pdbx_seq_one_letter_code
_entity_poly.pdbx_strand_id
1 'polypeptide(L)'
;MAAKRKRKQTLNQFIINKFLKNPKALWKDKASVAREMGITKKLIQKYPLEIFWKALPPKFSAESLSWYVSPHGLAYLKVEYAKFSLDLKPRKRHNVPDVKLGDDRVISKDTTTIKDFLKYGSKKENK
;
A
#
# COMPACT_ATOMS: atom_id res chain seq x y z
N MET A 1 5.27 44.48 14.16
CA MET A 1 6.22 43.36 13.87
C MET A 1 5.76 42.62 12.62
N ALA A 2 6.48 42.74 11.51
CA ALA A 2 6.12 42.05 10.27
C ALA A 2 6.22 40.53 10.46
N ALA A 3 5.09 39.83 10.35
CA ALA A 3 5.05 38.37 10.41
C ALA A 3 5.93 37.80 9.28
N LYS A 4 7.03 37.15 9.63
CA LYS A 4 7.90 36.46 8.66
C LYS A 4 7.05 35.44 7.89
N ARG A 5 6.75 35.73 6.62
CA ARG A 5 6.06 34.79 5.72
C ARG A 5 6.87 33.49 5.66
N LYS A 6 6.30 32.38 6.13
CA LYS A 6 6.92 31.06 6.02
C LYS A 6 7.05 30.72 4.53
N ARG A 7 8.29 30.49 4.05
CA ARG A 7 8.53 30.03 2.68
C ARG A 7 7.79 28.72 2.44
N LYS A 8 7.11 28.59 1.29
CA LYS A 8 6.54 27.32 0.86
C LYS A 8 7.67 26.29 0.73
N GLN A 9 7.50 25.12 1.33
CA GLN A 9 8.46 24.02 1.23
C GLN A 9 8.54 23.56 -0.22
N THR A 10 9.76 23.30 -0.70
CA THR A 10 9.95 22.71 -2.03
C THR A 10 9.58 21.24 -2.02
N LEU A 11 9.26 20.66 -3.19
CA LEU A 11 8.96 19.22 -3.30
C LEU A 11 10.09 18.35 -2.75
N ASN A 12 11.35 18.76 -2.97
CA ASN A 12 12.53 18.09 -2.40
C ASN A 12 12.47 18.06 -0.87
N GLN A 13 12.24 19.22 -0.25
CA GLN A 13 12.12 19.34 1.20
C GLN A 13 10.95 18.52 1.74
N PHE A 14 9.85 18.48 0.99
CA PHE A 14 8.67 17.70 1.34
C PHE A 14 8.98 16.20 1.38
N ILE A 15 9.61 15.66 0.33
CA ILE A 15 9.97 14.23 0.25
C ILE A 15 10.93 13.88 1.39
N ILE A 16 12.00 14.67 1.60
CA ILE A 16 12.97 14.45 2.68
C ILE A 16 12.26 14.44 4.05
N ASN A 17 11.37 15.40 4.32
CA ASN A 17 10.68 15.48 5.61
C ASN A 17 9.64 14.38 5.81
N LYS A 18 9.06 13.82 4.74
CA LYS A 18 8.01 12.80 4.82
C LYS A 18 8.57 11.39 5.01
N PHE A 19 9.67 11.05 4.33
CA PHE A 19 10.17 9.67 4.28
C PHE A 19 11.34 9.39 5.24
N LEU A 20 11.97 10.42 5.80
CA LEU A 20 13.08 10.26 6.74
C LEU A 20 12.63 10.37 8.18
N LYS A 21 13.24 9.54 9.05
CA LYS A 21 12.93 9.48 10.48
C LYS A 21 13.23 10.79 11.21
N ASN A 22 14.41 11.35 10.95
CA ASN A 22 14.98 12.48 11.69
C ASN A 22 15.41 13.61 10.74
N PRO A 23 14.46 14.30 10.07
CA PRO A 23 14.81 15.35 9.13
C PRO A 23 15.58 16.49 9.79
N LYS A 24 15.24 16.87 11.03
CA LYS A 24 15.91 17.95 11.78
C LYS A 24 17.39 17.70 12.03
N ALA A 25 17.78 16.45 12.27
CA ALA A 25 19.18 16.10 12.46
C ALA A 25 19.93 16.16 11.12
N LEU A 26 19.29 15.69 10.05
CA LEU A 26 19.86 15.70 8.71
C LEU A 26 20.08 17.14 8.21
N TRP A 27 19.14 18.05 8.44
CA TRP A 27 19.27 19.47 8.07
C TRP A 27 20.44 20.21 8.76
N LYS A 28 21.00 19.67 9.85
CA LYS A 28 22.19 20.24 10.50
C LYS A 28 23.47 19.91 9.75
N ASP A 29 23.53 18.75 9.10
CA ASP A 29 24.68 18.33 8.32
C ASP A 29 24.50 18.65 6.83
N LYS A 30 25.25 19.64 6.36
CA LYS A 30 25.20 20.11 4.97
C LYS A 30 25.55 19.00 3.97
N ALA A 31 26.46 18.09 4.31
CA ALA A 31 26.91 17.03 3.40
C ALA A 31 25.79 16.00 3.19
N SER A 32 25.14 15.57 4.27
CA SER A 32 24.00 14.68 4.22
C SER A 32 22.81 15.29 3.48
N VAL A 33 22.51 16.58 3.69
CA VAL A 33 21.46 17.29 2.94
C VAL A 33 21.73 17.28 1.44
N ALA A 34 22.96 17.59 1.02
CA ALA A 34 23.31 17.65 -0.40
C ALA A 34 23.13 16.27 -1.07
N ARG A 35 23.52 15.19 -0.38
CA ARG A 35 23.34 13.81 -0.83
C ARG A 35 21.86 13.47 -1.03
N GLU A 36 21.04 13.71 0.00
CA GLU A 36 19.60 13.41 -0.06
C GLU A 36 18.90 14.28 -1.11
N MET A 37 19.25 15.56 -1.24
CA MET A 37 18.74 16.40 -2.32
C MET A 37 19.10 15.87 -3.71
N GLY A 38 20.33 15.37 -3.89
CA GLY A 38 20.75 14.75 -5.14
C GLY A 38 19.93 13.50 -5.48
N ILE A 39 19.67 12.65 -4.48
CA ILE A 39 18.80 11.48 -4.62
C ILE A 39 17.36 11.91 -4.96
N THR A 40 16.83 12.88 -4.22
CA THR A 40 15.46 13.37 -4.41
C THR A 40 15.26 13.95 -5.80
N LYS A 41 16.24 14.69 -6.33
CA LYS A 41 16.21 15.18 -7.71
C LYS A 41 16.10 14.04 -8.73
N LYS A 42 16.88 12.97 -8.56
CA LYS A 42 16.80 11.78 -9.43
C LYS A 42 15.42 11.11 -9.36
N LEU A 43 14.82 11.06 -8.17
CA LEU A 43 13.49 10.50 -7.97
C LEU A 43 12.41 11.37 -8.63
N ILE A 44 12.48 12.69 -8.48
CA ILE A 44 11.53 13.63 -9.10
C ILE A 44 11.66 13.61 -10.63
N GLN A 45 12.87 13.47 -11.18
CA GLN A 45 13.05 13.31 -12.63
C GLN A 45 12.32 12.10 -13.18
N LYS A 46 12.25 10.98 -12.43
CA LYS A 46 11.48 9.80 -12.84
C LYS A 46 9.98 9.94 -12.59
N TYR A 47 9.59 10.59 -11.49
CA TYR A 47 8.21 10.75 -11.07
C TYR A 47 7.93 12.22 -10.72
N PRO A 48 7.60 13.06 -11.71
CA PRO A 48 7.50 14.52 -11.52
C PRO A 48 6.23 14.97 -10.78
N LEU A 49 5.22 14.09 -10.66
CA LEU A 49 3.94 14.45 -10.06
C LEU A 49 4.04 14.67 -8.55
N GLU A 50 3.79 15.90 -8.09
CA GLU A 50 3.77 16.21 -6.65
C GLU A 50 2.68 15.46 -5.89
N ILE A 51 1.52 15.28 -6.54
CA ILE A 51 0.35 14.64 -5.95
C ILE A 51 0.66 13.17 -5.62
N PHE A 52 1.44 12.51 -6.47
CA PHE A 52 1.93 11.16 -6.22
C PHE A 52 2.74 11.10 -4.92
N TRP A 53 3.73 11.98 -4.74
CA TRP A 53 4.54 12.01 -3.51
C TRP A 53 3.72 12.34 -2.26
N LYS A 54 2.66 13.14 -2.39
CA LYS A 54 1.71 13.43 -1.30
C LYS A 54 0.86 12.21 -0.95
N ALA A 55 0.39 11.47 -1.95
CA ALA A 55 -0.44 10.26 -1.78
C ALA A 55 0.37 9.02 -1.36
N LEU A 56 1.66 8.95 -1.68
CA LEU A 56 2.51 7.79 -1.44
C LEU A 56 2.60 7.49 0.08
N PRO A 57 2.14 6.32 0.55
CA PRO A 57 2.27 5.96 1.96
C PRO A 57 3.74 5.66 2.30
N PRO A 58 4.27 6.14 3.44
CA PRO A 58 5.59 5.76 3.89
C PRO A 58 5.57 4.29 4.32
N LYS A 59 6.19 3.41 3.52
CA LYS A 59 6.26 1.97 3.82
C LYS A 59 7.07 1.69 5.08
N PHE A 60 8.13 2.46 5.31
CA PHE A 60 8.99 2.38 6.48
C PHE A 60 9.72 3.72 6.67
N SER A 61 10.18 3.96 7.89
CA SER A 61 10.96 5.14 8.24
C SER A 61 12.44 4.85 7.97
N ALA A 62 12.98 5.42 6.89
CA ALA A 62 14.38 5.22 6.51
C ALA A 62 15.29 6.29 7.12
N GLU A 63 16.59 5.99 7.24
CA GLU A 63 17.62 6.99 7.55
C GLU A 63 18.04 7.79 6.31
N SER A 64 17.88 7.22 5.11
CA SER A 64 18.24 7.81 3.82
C SER A 64 17.24 7.42 2.73
N LEU A 65 17.07 8.28 1.72
CA LEU A 65 16.26 8.00 0.53
C LEU A 65 16.94 7.05 -0.46
N SER A 66 18.18 6.63 -0.18
CA SER A 66 18.96 5.71 -1.02
C SER A 66 18.21 4.41 -1.35
N TRP A 67 17.41 3.89 -0.42
CA TRP A 67 16.61 2.69 -0.66
C TRP A 67 15.63 2.85 -1.82
N TYR A 68 15.02 4.03 -1.99
CA TYR A 68 14.08 4.30 -3.09
C TYR A 68 14.75 4.31 -4.46
N VAL A 69 16.08 4.49 -4.51
CA VAL A 69 16.88 4.43 -5.75
C VAL A 69 17.34 3.00 -6.05
N SER A 70 17.39 2.12 -5.04
CA SER A 70 17.74 0.72 -5.23
C SER A 70 16.74 0.00 -6.16
N PRO A 71 17.10 -1.13 -6.81
CA PRO A 71 16.19 -1.88 -7.66
C PRO A 71 14.86 -2.23 -6.98
N HIS A 72 14.91 -2.61 -5.70
CA HIS A 72 13.71 -2.91 -4.90
C HIS A 72 12.85 -1.67 -4.65
N GLY A 73 13.47 -0.55 -4.33
CA GLY A 73 12.76 0.71 -4.12
C GLY A 73 12.13 1.24 -5.41
N LEU A 74 12.81 1.10 -6.55
CA LEU A 74 12.28 1.46 -7.85
C LEU A 74 11.10 0.56 -8.25
N ALA A 75 11.18 -0.74 -8.01
CA ALA A 75 10.07 -1.66 -8.24
C ALA A 75 8.86 -1.28 -7.39
N TYR A 76 9.07 -0.95 -6.12
CA TYR A 76 8.02 -0.44 -5.23
C TYR A 76 7.38 0.84 -5.77
N LEU A 77 8.19 1.86 -6.11
CA LEU A 77 7.70 3.11 -6.67
C LEU A 77 6.94 2.91 -7.97
N LYS A 78 7.38 2.00 -8.84
CA LYS A 78 6.69 1.68 -10.10
C LYS A 78 5.29 1.13 -9.83
N VAL A 79 5.16 0.21 -8.88
CA VAL A 79 3.87 -0.38 -8.50
C VAL A 79 2.95 0.67 -7.89
N GLU A 80 3.45 1.48 -6.95
CA GLU A 80 2.65 2.53 -6.31
C GLU A 80 2.26 3.63 -7.30
N TYR A 81 3.13 3.98 -8.24
CA TYR A 81 2.82 4.95 -9.30
C TYR A 81 1.76 4.42 -10.26
N ALA A 82 1.82 3.12 -10.60
CA ALA A 82 0.78 2.46 -11.38
C ALA A 82 -0.55 2.47 -10.62
N LYS A 83 -0.56 2.13 -9.33
CA LYS A 83 -1.76 2.21 -8.47
C LYS A 83 -2.32 3.63 -8.41
N PHE A 84 -1.46 4.63 -8.29
CA PHE A 84 -1.86 6.03 -8.26
C PHE A 84 -2.49 6.49 -9.58
N SER A 85 -2.00 5.97 -10.70
CA SER A 85 -2.52 6.28 -12.04
C SER A 85 -3.85 5.57 -12.36
N LEU A 86 -4.24 4.56 -11.56
CA LEU A 86 -5.50 3.87 -11.76
C LEU A 86 -6.65 4.69 -11.14
N ASP A 87 -7.60 5.10 -11.97
CA ASP A 87 -8.86 5.71 -11.53
C ASP A 87 -9.80 4.64 -10.94
N LEU A 88 -9.41 4.10 -9.78
CA LEU A 88 -10.21 3.10 -9.08
C LEU A 88 -11.36 3.80 -8.37
N LYS A 89 -12.59 3.43 -8.75
CA LYS A 89 -13.78 3.84 -8.02
C LYS A 89 -13.61 3.46 -6.53
N PRO A 90 -14.03 4.33 -5.60
CA PRO A 90 -13.98 4.02 -4.18
C PRO A 90 -14.61 2.66 -3.89
N ARG A 91 -13.95 1.85 -3.06
CA ARG A 91 -14.47 0.53 -2.66
C ARG A 91 -15.84 0.73 -2.01
N LYS A 92 -16.90 0.25 -2.65
CA LYS A 92 -18.24 0.20 -2.04
C LYS A 92 -18.14 -0.65 -0.78
N ARG A 93 -18.31 0.00 0.38
CA ARG A 93 -18.45 -0.70 1.66
C ARG A 93 -19.91 -1.07 1.79
N HIS A 94 -20.19 -2.36 1.81
CA HIS A 94 -21.49 -2.87 2.20
C HIS A 94 -21.43 -3.12 3.70
N ASN A 95 -22.27 -2.41 4.46
CA ASN A 95 -22.50 -2.75 5.86
C ASN A 95 -23.32 -4.04 5.85
N VAL A 96 -22.67 -5.15 6.16
CA VAL A 96 -23.39 -6.39 6.46
C VAL A 96 -23.93 -6.21 7.87
N PRO A 97 -25.25 -6.17 8.08
CA PRO A 97 -25.80 -6.10 9.43
C PRO A 97 -25.37 -7.37 10.20
N ASP A 98 -25.04 -7.24 11.47
CA ASP A 98 -24.80 -8.37 12.40
C ASP A 98 -26.05 -9.23 12.63
N VAL A 99 -27.19 -8.81 12.06
CA VAL A 99 -28.43 -9.57 12.07
C VAL A 99 -28.27 -10.74 11.11
N LYS A 100 -28.31 -11.95 11.68
CA LYS A 100 -28.39 -13.20 10.94
C LYS A 100 -29.60 -13.15 9.99
N LEU A 101 -29.31 -13.01 8.69
CA LEU A 101 -30.31 -13.07 7.64
C LEU A 101 -30.40 -14.51 7.13
N GLY A 102 -31.42 -15.23 7.59
CA GLY A 102 -31.72 -16.62 7.21
C GLY A 102 -31.42 -17.62 8.33
N ASP A 103 -32.06 -18.79 8.26
CA ASP A 103 -31.78 -19.89 9.18
C ASP A 103 -30.43 -20.53 8.85
N ASP A 104 -29.72 -20.99 9.88
CA ASP A 104 -28.52 -21.80 9.64
C ASP A 104 -28.99 -23.09 8.97
N ARG A 105 -28.57 -23.29 7.72
CA ARG A 105 -28.79 -24.57 7.07
C ARG A 105 -27.96 -25.61 7.81
N VAL A 106 -28.63 -26.44 8.60
CA VAL A 106 -28.05 -27.69 9.10
C VAL A 106 -27.78 -28.54 7.86
N ILE A 107 -26.52 -28.53 7.42
CA ILE A 107 -26.07 -29.49 6.41
C ILE A 107 -26.09 -30.84 7.12
N SER A 108 -27.16 -31.62 6.92
CA SER A 108 -27.10 -33.04 7.22
C SER A 108 -25.93 -33.59 6.42
N LYS A 109 -24.91 -34.09 7.11
CA LYS A 109 -23.84 -34.83 6.45
C LYS A 109 -24.50 -36.08 5.90
N ASP A 110 -24.88 -36.05 4.63
CA ASP A 110 -25.34 -37.24 3.95
C ASP A 110 -24.13 -38.19 3.85
N THR A 111 -24.10 -39.16 4.78
CA THR A 111 -23.25 -40.35 4.83
C THR A 111 -21.74 -40.14 4.72
N THR A 112 -21.10 -40.04 5.89
CA THR A 112 -19.66 -39.84 6.12
C THR A 112 -18.79 -41.09 5.92
N THR A 113 -19.13 -42.04 5.04
CA THR A 113 -18.27 -43.22 4.84
C THR A 113 -18.33 -43.76 3.42
N ILE A 114 -17.16 -44.10 2.87
CA ILE A 114 -17.00 -44.71 1.53
C ILE A 114 -17.91 -45.95 1.36
N LYS A 115 -18.16 -46.69 2.44
CA LYS A 115 -19.08 -47.85 2.47
C LYS A 115 -20.54 -47.48 2.14
N ASP A 116 -21.01 -46.32 2.57
CA ASP A 116 -22.38 -45.86 2.30
C ASP A 116 -22.53 -45.36 0.87
N PHE A 117 -21.48 -44.71 0.32
CA PHE A 117 -21.40 -44.33 -1.10
C PHE A 117 -21.49 -45.56 -2.01
N LEU A 118 -20.75 -46.63 -1.70
CA LEU A 118 -20.77 -47.89 -2.46
C LEU A 118 -22.14 -48.59 -2.40
N LYS A 119 -22.84 -48.55 -1.26
CA LYS A 119 -24.19 -49.12 -1.11
C LYS A 119 -25.26 -48.32 -1.87
N TYR A 120 -25.08 -47.01 -2.02
CA TYR A 120 -26.01 -46.17 -2.77
C TYR A 120 -25.89 -46.40 -4.29
N GLY A 121 -24.67 -46.59 -4.79
CA GLY A 121 -24.41 -46.97 -6.18
C GLY A 121 -25.01 -48.32 -6.57
N SER A 122 -24.82 -49.34 -5.73
CA SER A 122 -25.30 -50.71 -6.01
C SER A 122 -26.83 -50.89 -5.94
N LYS A 123 -27.55 -49.99 -5.25
CA LYS A 123 -29.03 -49.96 -5.26
C LYS A 123 -29.61 -49.33 -6.53
N LYS A 124 -28.86 -48.51 -7.26
CA LYS A 124 -29.32 -47.84 -8.48
C LYS A 124 -29.26 -48.72 -9.71
N GLU A 125 -28.42 -49.75 -9.71
CA GLU A 125 -28.22 -50.67 -10.84
C GLU A 125 -29.15 -51.90 -10.81
N ASN A 126 -29.91 -52.12 -9.72
CA ASN A 126 -30.83 -53.26 -9.57
C ASN A 126 -32.31 -52.83 -9.51
N LYS A 127 -32.71 -51.86 -10.32
CA LYS A 127 -34.12 -51.54 -10.58
C LYS A 127 -34.39 -51.46 -12.07
#